data_AF-A0A7K1B515-F1
#
_entry.id   AF-A0A7K1B515-F1
#
_cell.length_a   1.000
_cell.length_b   1.000
_cell.length_c   1.000
_cell.angle_alpha   90.00
_cell.angle_beta   90.00
_cell.angle_gamma   90.00
#
_symmetry.space_group_name_H-M   'P 1'
#
loop_
_entity.id
_entity.type
_entity.pdbx_description
1 polymer ?
#
loop_
_entity_poly.entity_id
_entity_poly.type
_entity_poly.pdbx_seq_one_letter_code
_entity_poly.pdbx_strand_id
1 'polypeptide(L)'
;MTTSRRIGADVAIFVVLLGLLLTWTIGTPLFAAPDEPAHLYKAYGTAHGQATGTPISEELPNFRRFDVPEEMGQSPGAMCWIFQPEVPVSCETPGRSPAGESTAAVYPPFWYGLVGGGARLLDQDTSQRAYRAIGAALCAALIA
;
A
#
# COMPACT_ATOMS: atom_id res chain seq x y z
N MET A 1 -11.70 -10.49 -35.39
CA MET A 1 -10.69 -9.56 -34.86
C MET A 1 -9.35 -10.28 -34.94
N THR A 2 -8.37 -9.76 -35.66
CA THR A 2 -7.02 -10.36 -35.75
C THR A 2 -6.32 -10.25 -34.39
N THR A 3 -5.56 -11.27 -34.00
CA THR A 3 -4.88 -11.36 -32.68
C THR A 3 -4.05 -10.12 -32.35
N SER A 4 -3.35 -9.56 -33.34
CA SER A 4 -2.58 -8.31 -33.20
C SER A 4 -3.43 -7.11 -32.79
N ARG A 5 -4.69 -7.04 -33.27
CA ARG A 5 -5.59 -5.93 -32.99
C ARG A 5 -6.22 -6.02 -31.59
N ARG A 6 -6.27 -7.22 -31.00
CA ARG A 6 -6.66 -7.42 -29.60
C ARG A 6 -5.53 -7.04 -28.65
N ILE A 7 -4.32 -7.56 -28.89
CA ILE A 7 -3.12 -7.21 -28.11
C ILE A 7 -2.91 -5.68 -28.06
N GLY A 8 -3.10 -4.98 -29.19
CA GLY A 8 -2.99 -3.53 -29.21
C GLY A 8 -4.05 -2.81 -28.36
N ALA A 9 -5.26 -3.36 -28.25
CA ALA A 9 -6.32 -2.81 -27.41
C ALA A 9 -6.02 -3.06 -25.92
N ASP A 10 -5.61 -4.27 -25.56
CA ASP A 10 -5.30 -4.67 -24.18
C ASP A 10 -4.13 -3.83 -23.64
N VAL A 11 -3.06 -3.66 -24.42
CA VAL A 11 -1.94 -2.77 -24.06
C VAL A 11 -2.38 -1.32 -23.89
N ALA A 12 -3.24 -0.81 -24.77
CA ALA A 12 -3.75 0.55 -24.64
C ALA A 12 -4.59 0.74 -23.36
N ILE A 13 -5.45 -0.23 -23.03
CA ILE A 13 -6.24 -0.24 -21.79
C ILE A 13 -5.31 -0.26 -20.58
N PHE A 14 -4.31 -1.14 -20.56
CA PHE A 14 -3.33 -1.22 -19.48
C PHE A 14 -2.63 0.13 -19.25
N VAL A 15 -2.09 0.75 -20.31
CA VAL A 15 -1.35 2.02 -20.20
C VAL A 15 -2.24 3.15 -19.69
N VAL A 16 -3.48 3.24 -20.21
CA VAL A 16 -4.43 4.27 -19.77
C VAL A 16 -4.82 4.07 -18.32
N LEU A 17 -5.18 2.84 -17.91
CA LEU A 17 -5.56 2.53 -16.54
C LEU A 17 -4.40 2.75 -15.57
N LEU A 18 -3.20 2.29 -15.92
CA LEU A 18 -2.01 2.52 -15.10
C LEU A 18 -1.73 4.01 -14.92
N GLY A 19 -1.80 4.80 -16.00
CA GLY A 19 -1.61 6.24 -15.92
C GLY A 19 -2.61 6.93 -14.99
N LEU A 20 -3.89 6.54 -15.06
CA LEU A 20 -4.94 7.06 -14.18
C LEU A 20 -4.69 6.67 -12.70
N LEU A 21 -4.38 5.40 -12.44
CA LEU A 21 -4.13 4.91 -11.09
C LEU A 21 -2.86 5.54 -10.50
N LEU A 22 -1.78 5.68 -11.28
CA LEU A 22 -0.57 6.35 -10.81
C LEU A 22 -0.82 7.82 -10.49
N THR A 23 -1.58 8.53 -11.34
CA THR A 23 -1.99 9.92 -11.07
C THR A 23 -2.72 10.04 -9.73
N TRP A 24 -3.66 9.12 -9.47
CA TRP A 24 -4.35 9.04 -8.18
C TRP A 24 -3.38 8.77 -7.03
N THR A 25 -2.54 7.74 -7.12
CA THR A 25 -1.62 7.36 -6.03
C THR A 25 -0.59 8.43 -5.68
N ILE A 26 -0.22 9.28 -6.63
CA ILE A 26 0.70 10.41 -6.44
C ILE A 26 -0.05 11.60 -5.83
N GLY A 27 -1.24 11.92 -6.34
CA GLY A 27 -2.05 13.06 -5.90
C GLY A 27 -2.68 12.87 -4.52
N THR A 28 -3.01 11.64 -4.14
CA THR A 28 -3.52 11.33 -2.81
C THR A 28 -2.37 11.29 -1.79
N PRO A 29 -2.46 12.02 -0.66
CA PRO A 29 -1.48 11.93 0.42
C PRO A 29 -1.25 10.49 0.90
N LEU A 30 -0.04 10.18 1.38
CA LEU A 30 0.21 8.91 2.05
C LEU A 30 -0.66 8.82 3.31
N PHE A 31 -1.26 7.65 3.54
CA PHE A 31 -2.12 7.37 4.70
C PHE A 31 -3.44 8.16 4.74
N ALA A 32 -3.91 8.65 3.59
CA ALA A 32 -5.23 9.28 3.46
C ALA A 32 -6.38 8.29 3.63
N ALA A 33 -6.17 7.04 3.23
CA ALA A 33 -7.09 5.96 3.57
C ALA A 33 -6.79 5.50 5.00
N PRO A 34 -7.79 5.45 5.90
CA PRO A 34 -7.59 5.23 7.33
C PRO A 34 -6.99 3.85 7.66
N ASP A 35 -7.15 2.86 6.78
CA ASP A 35 -6.65 1.50 6.92
C ASP A 35 -5.37 1.23 6.11
N GLU A 36 -4.87 2.18 5.34
CA GLU A 36 -3.67 2.03 4.51
C GLU A 36 -2.44 1.52 5.28
N PRO A 37 -2.10 2.05 6.49
CA PRO A 37 -0.97 1.54 7.25
C PRO A 37 -1.09 0.04 7.56
N ALA A 38 -2.30 -0.42 7.91
CA ALA A 38 -2.52 -1.82 8.27
C ALA A 38 -2.24 -2.75 7.07
N HIS A 39 -2.70 -2.38 5.88
CA HIS A 39 -2.46 -3.14 4.65
C HIS A 39 -0.99 -3.08 4.21
N LEU A 40 -0.35 -1.92 4.34
CA LEU A 40 1.06 -1.72 4.04
C LEU A 40 1.95 -2.64 4.89
N TYR A 41 1.76 -2.64 6.22
CA TYR A 41 2.57 -3.44 7.13
C TYR A 41 2.37 -4.94 6.92
N LYS A 42 1.14 -5.37 6.62
CA LYS A 42 0.86 -6.75 6.22
C LYS A 42 1.58 -7.12 4.92
N ALA A 43 1.61 -6.24 3.91
CA ALA A 43 2.34 -6.46 2.67
C ALA A 43 3.85 -6.58 2.89
N TYR A 44 4.42 -5.64 3.64
CA TYR A 44 5.83 -5.71 4.05
C TYR A 44 6.12 -7.01 4.79
N GLY A 45 5.41 -7.29 5.88
CA GLY A 45 5.63 -8.46 6.72
C GLY A 45 5.49 -9.77 5.94
N THR A 46 4.48 -9.89 5.09
CA THR A 46 4.28 -11.08 4.24
C THR A 46 5.47 -11.32 3.32
N ALA A 47 6.00 -10.26 2.69
CA ALA A 47 7.18 -10.34 1.84
C ALA A 47 8.49 -10.67 2.61
N HIS A 48 8.49 -10.46 3.93
CA HIS A 48 9.60 -10.72 4.84
C HIS A 48 9.39 -11.99 5.69
N GLY A 49 8.49 -12.89 5.28
CA GLY A 49 8.26 -14.18 5.94
C GLY A 49 7.33 -14.12 7.17
N GLN A 50 6.80 -12.95 7.52
CA GLN A 50 5.80 -12.77 8.55
C GLN A 50 4.40 -12.81 7.92
N ALA A 51 3.93 -13.99 7.50
CA ALA A 51 2.65 -14.08 6.79
C ALA A 51 1.45 -13.64 7.65
N THR A 52 1.49 -13.79 8.97
CA THR A 52 0.38 -13.46 9.87
C THR A 52 0.77 -12.53 11.02
N GLY A 53 2.05 -12.22 11.22
CA GLY A 53 2.52 -11.39 12.33
C GLY A 53 2.27 -12.02 13.71
N THR A 54 2.56 -11.27 14.77
CA THR A 54 2.39 -11.69 16.17
C THR A 54 1.21 -10.97 16.83
N PRO A 55 0.34 -11.65 17.59
CA PRO A 55 -0.76 -10.98 18.31
C PRO A 55 -0.25 -9.88 19.25
N ILE A 56 -0.91 -8.72 19.24
CA ILE A 56 -0.56 -7.59 20.14
C ILE A 56 -1.12 -7.84 21.55
N SER A 57 -2.29 -8.46 21.65
CA SER A 57 -2.86 -8.94 22.90
C SER A 57 -3.68 -10.22 22.68
N GLU A 58 -3.88 -10.99 23.75
CA GLU A 58 -4.75 -12.17 23.70
C GLU A 58 -6.24 -11.80 23.51
N GLU A 59 -6.65 -10.62 23.98
CA GLU A 59 -8.01 -10.11 23.86
C GLU A 59 -8.34 -9.62 22.43
N LEU A 60 -7.32 -9.15 21.69
CA LEU A 60 -7.44 -8.68 20.31
C LEU A 60 -6.56 -9.51 19.37
N PRO A 61 -6.82 -10.82 19.20
CA PRO A 61 -5.93 -11.73 18.46
C PRO A 61 -5.84 -11.43 16.95
N ASN A 62 -6.75 -10.59 16.44
CA ASN A 62 -6.77 -10.12 15.06
C ASN A 62 -5.87 -8.90 14.84
N PHE A 63 -5.56 -8.15 15.89
CA PHE A 63 -4.60 -7.04 15.85
C PHE A 63 -3.22 -7.63 16.05
N ARG A 64 -2.38 -7.51 15.02
CA ARG A 64 -1.06 -8.13 15.03
C ARG A 64 0.03 -7.17 14.63
N ARG A 65 1.22 -7.46 15.11
CA ARG A 65 2.43 -6.70 14.87
C ARG A 65 3.30 -7.42 13.83
N PHE A 66 3.90 -6.62 12.96
CA PHE A 66 4.92 -7.01 11.99
C PHE A 66 6.19 -6.22 12.29
N ASP A 67 7.35 -6.79 11.99
CA ASP A 67 8.66 -6.16 12.21
C ASP A 67 8.98 -5.24 11.02
N VAL A 68 8.32 -4.08 11.01
CA VAL A 68 8.42 -3.08 9.95
C VAL A 68 9.37 -1.95 10.38
N PRO A 69 10.24 -1.45 9.47
CA PRO A 69 11.07 -0.28 9.75
C PRO A 69 10.24 0.92 10.18
N GLU A 70 10.70 1.65 11.22
CA GLU A 70 10.02 2.84 11.74
C GLU A 70 9.83 3.93 10.68
N GLU A 71 10.72 3.97 9.68
CA GLU A 71 10.61 4.89 8.55
C GLU A 71 9.34 4.72 7.70
N MET A 72 8.69 3.56 7.82
CA MET A 72 7.44 3.27 7.15
C MET A 72 6.22 3.81 7.90
N GLY A 73 6.41 4.36 9.10
CA GLY A 73 5.36 4.92 9.95
C GLY A 73 4.68 6.15 9.36
N GLN A 74 3.41 6.34 9.74
CA GLN A 74 2.62 7.51 9.36
C GLN A 74 3.05 8.79 10.10
N SER A 75 2.77 9.95 9.51
CA SER A 75 2.99 11.24 10.17
C SER A 75 2.12 11.36 11.44
N PRO A 76 2.69 11.74 12.61
CA PRO A 76 1.88 12.01 13.80
C PRO A 76 0.99 13.24 13.63
N GLY A 77 1.29 14.09 12.63
CA GLY A 77 0.52 15.29 12.30
C GLY A 77 -0.67 15.07 11.37
N ALA A 78 -0.96 13.84 10.94
CA ALA A 78 -1.97 13.56 9.91
C ALA A 78 -3.38 14.09 10.24
N MET A 79 -3.71 14.21 11.54
CA MET A 79 -4.98 14.78 12.00
C MET A 79 -5.23 16.22 11.52
N CYS A 80 -4.19 16.96 11.11
CA CYS A 80 -4.37 18.32 10.61
C CYS A 80 -5.14 18.39 9.29
N TRP A 81 -5.18 17.32 8.48
CA TRP A 81 -5.87 17.30 7.17
C TRP A 81 -6.83 16.12 6.96
N ILE A 82 -6.75 15.02 7.73
CA ILE A 82 -7.46 13.76 7.42
C ILE A 82 -9.01 13.89 7.37
N PHE A 83 -9.57 14.94 7.98
CA PHE A 83 -10.99 15.28 7.92
C PHE A 83 -11.25 16.71 7.44
N GLN A 84 -10.26 17.34 6.80
CA GLN A 84 -10.29 18.74 6.39
C GLN A 84 -9.93 18.82 4.90
N PRO A 85 -10.89 18.61 3.98
CA PRO A 85 -10.62 18.46 2.55
C PRO A 85 -9.99 19.71 1.90
N GLU A 86 -10.15 20.88 2.52
CA GLU A 86 -9.60 22.15 2.05
C GLU A 86 -8.18 22.44 2.60
N VAL A 87 -7.70 21.63 3.56
CA VAL A 87 -6.40 21.83 4.20
C VAL A 87 -5.34 20.99 3.51
N PRO A 88 -4.26 21.59 2.98
CA PRO A 88 -3.17 20.83 2.37
C PRO A 88 -2.33 20.09 3.42
N VAL A 89 -1.75 18.95 3.04
CA VAL A 89 -0.84 18.11 3.86
C VAL A 89 0.34 18.88 4.45
N SER A 90 0.72 20.02 3.86
CA SER A 90 1.79 20.87 4.39
C SER A 90 1.53 21.39 5.81
N CYS A 91 0.31 21.24 6.36
CA CYS A 91 0.02 21.52 7.76
C CYS A 91 0.66 20.53 8.74
N GLU A 92 1.11 19.36 8.26
CA GLU A 92 1.62 18.31 9.13
C GLU A 92 2.93 18.72 9.81
N THR A 93 3.05 18.34 11.08
CA THR A 93 4.34 18.35 11.76
C THR A 93 5.17 17.15 11.30
N PRO A 94 6.43 17.34 10.86
CA PRO A 94 7.29 16.24 10.47
C PRO A 94 7.50 15.25 11.61
N GLY A 95 7.49 13.96 11.31
CA GLY A 95 7.71 12.90 12.28
C GLY A 95 7.17 11.58 11.78
N ARG A 96 7.34 10.53 12.58
CA ARG A 96 6.78 9.20 12.30
C ARG A 96 6.23 8.60 13.58
N SER A 97 5.00 8.12 13.51
CA SER A 97 4.38 7.27 14.51
C SER A 97 4.94 5.85 14.42
N PRO A 98 4.88 5.05 15.49
CA PRO A 98 5.27 3.65 15.45
C PRO A 98 4.62 2.87 14.28
N ALA A 99 5.43 2.05 13.61
CA ALA A 99 4.99 1.22 12.49
C ALA A 99 4.71 -0.23 12.93
N GLY A 100 4.09 -1.01 12.03
CA GLY A 100 3.99 -2.46 12.18
C GLY A 100 2.70 -3.00 12.79
N GLU A 101 1.86 -2.17 13.42
CA GLU A 101 0.55 -2.61 13.93
C GLU A 101 -0.49 -2.66 12.81
N SER A 102 -1.14 -3.82 12.65
CA SER A 102 -2.06 -4.05 11.54
C SER A 102 -3.31 -4.79 11.99
N THR A 103 -4.45 -4.22 11.61
CA THR A 103 -5.78 -4.83 11.67
C THR A 103 -6.06 -5.72 10.45
N ALA A 104 -5.25 -5.62 9.39
CA ALA A 104 -5.37 -6.44 8.18
C ALA A 104 -4.61 -7.77 8.30
N ALA A 105 -4.02 -8.07 9.46
CA ALA A 105 -3.10 -9.18 9.67
C ALA A 105 -3.68 -10.56 9.32
N VAL A 106 -4.99 -10.74 9.54
CA VAL A 106 -5.70 -12.01 9.31
C VAL A 106 -6.12 -12.25 7.85
N TYR A 107 -5.90 -11.28 6.96
CA TYR A 107 -6.27 -11.44 5.56
C TYR A 107 -5.36 -12.46 4.86
N PRO A 108 -5.87 -13.17 3.82
CA PRO A 108 -5.08 -14.13 3.04
C PRO A 108 -3.79 -13.50 2.51
N PRO A 109 -2.63 -14.16 2.65
CA PRO A 109 -1.33 -13.54 2.39
C PRO A 109 -1.02 -13.33 0.91
N PHE A 110 -1.74 -14.00 -0.01
CA PHE A 110 -1.38 -14.04 -1.43
C PHE A 110 -1.24 -12.64 -2.06
N TRP A 111 -2.26 -11.79 -1.94
CA TRP A 111 -2.24 -10.43 -2.48
C TRP A 111 -1.11 -9.58 -1.89
N TYR A 112 -0.92 -9.68 -0.57
CA TYR A 112 0.10 -8.95 0.18
C TYR A 112 1.52 -9.39 -0.19
N GLY A 113 1.70 -10.68 -0.47
CA GLY A 113 2.94 -11.25 -0.99
C GLY A 113 3.27 -10.75 -2.39
N LEU A 114 2.28 -10.58 -3.27
CA LEU A 114 2.50 -9.99 -4.60
C LEU A 114 2.93 -8.52 -4.50
N VAL A 115 2.21 -7.72 -3.72
CA VAL A 115 2.50 -6.29 -3.59
C VAL A 115 3.83 -6.07 -2.86
N GLY A 116 4.01 -6.66 -1.68
CA GLY A 116 5.24 -6.51 -0.91
C GLY A 116 6.44 -7.18 -1.55
N GLY A 117 6.24 -8.35 -2.19
CA GLY A 117 7.28 -9.02 -2.96
C GLY A 117 7.72 -8.19 -4.16
N GLY A 118 6.78 -7.53 -4.86
CA GLY A 118 7.11 -6.58 -5.92
C GLY A 118 7.98 -5.42 -5.40
N ALA A 119 7.67 -4.87 -4.22
CA ALA A 119 8.42 -3.75 -3.65
C ALA A 119 9.83 -4.20 -3.29
N ARG A 120 9.94 -5.40 -2.73
CA ARG A 120 11.20 -6.06 -2.41
C ARG A 120 12.07 -6.37 -3.62
N LEU A 121 11.47 -6.84 -4.71
CA LEU A 121 12.18 -7.13 -5.95
C LEU A 121 12.73 -5.87 -6.63
N LEU A 122 12.19 -4.70 -6.32
CA LEU A 122 12.63 -3.41 -6.85
C LEU A 122 13.60 -2.68 -5.90
N ASP A 123 14.02 -3.31 -4.79
CA ASP A 123 14.80 -2.68 -3.72
C ASP A 123 14.12 -1.40 -3.18
N GLN A 124 12.79 -1.44 -3.04
CA GLN A 124 11.93 -0.34 -2.59
C GLN A 124 11.08 -0.73 -1.37
N ASP A 125 11.59 -1.63 -0.54
CA ASP A 125 10.91 -2.26 0.60
C ASP A 125 10.34 -1.23 1.60
N THR A 126 11.00 -0.08 1.76
CA THR A 126 10.57 0.97 2.69
C THR A 126 9.82 2.12 2.02
N SER A 127 9.63 2.08 0.70
CA SER A 127 8.93 3.10 -0.06
C SER A 127 7.43 2.82 -0.13
N GLN A 128 6.62 3.51 0.67
CA GLN A 128 5.16 3.33 0.66
C GLN A 128 4.54 3.60 -0.72
N ARG A 129 5.16 4.52 -1.50
CA ARG A 129 4.74 4.82 -2.87
C ARG A 129 4.98 3.64 -3.82
N ALA A 130 6.03 2.85 -3.61
CA ALA A 130 6.27 1.67 -4.42
C ALA A 130 5.14 0.64 -4.25
N TYR A 131 4.69 0.39 -3.01
CA TYR A 131 3.55 -0.51 -2.73
C TYR A 131 2.29 -0.05 -3.45
N ARG A 132 1.98 1.26 -3.44
CA ARG A 132 0.88 1.84 -4.22
C ARG A 132 1.03 1.62 -5.72
N ALA A 133 2.22 1.90 -6.26
CA ALA A 133 2.49 1.77 -7.69
C ALA A 133 2.38 0.31 -8.17
N ILE A 134 2.85 -0.65 -7.37
CA ILE A 134 2.73 -2.08 -7.66
C ILE A 134 1.28 -2.53 -7.60
N GLY A 135 0.54 -2.13 -6.56
CA GLY A 135 -0.90 -2.39 -6.49
C GLY A 135 -1.65 -1.83 -7.70
N ALA A 136 -1.33 -0.60 -8.12
CA ALA A 136 -1.89 0.02 -9.31
C ALA A 136 -1.55 -0.77 -10.59
N ALA A 137 -0.30 -1.21 -10.76
CA ALA A 137 0.12 -2.00 -11.90
C ALA A 137 -0.56 -3.37 -11.96
N LEU A 138 -0.68 -4.06 -10.83
CA LEU A 138 -1.38 -5.34 -10.74
C LEU A 138 -2.87 -5.18 -11.07
N CYS A 139 -3.53 -4.16 -10.52
CA CYS A 139 -4.93 -3.88 -10.84
C CYS A 139 -5.14 -3.55 -12.33
N ALA A 140 -4.28 -2.70 -12.92
CA ALA A 140 -4.35 -2.38 -14.33
C ALA A 140 -4.15 -3.63 -15.21
N ALA A 141 -3.19 -4.49 -14.85
CA ALA A 141 -2.88 -5.72 -15.59
C ALA A 141 -3.98 -6.79 -15.48
N LEU A 142 -4.74 -6.83 -14.38
CA LEU A 142 -5.85 -7.79 -14.22
C LEU A 142 -7.11 -7.37 -14.98
N ILE A 143 -7.25 -6.09 -15.31
CA ILE A 143 -8.41 -5.53 -16.01
C ILE A 143 -8.20 -5.51 -17.53
N ALA A 144 -6.98 -5.20 -17.97
CA ALA A 144 -6.59 -5.14 -19.38
C ALA A 144 -6.45 -6.51 -20.02
#